data_AF-A0A4S8LSA5-F1
#
_entry.id   AF-A0A4S8LSA5-F1
#
_cell.length_a   1.000
_cell.length_b   1.000
_cell.length_c   1.000
_cell.angle_alpha   90.00
_cell.angle_beta   90.00
_cell.angle_gamma   90.00
#
_symmetry.space_group_name_H-M   'P 1'
#
loop_
_entity.id
_entity.type
_entity.pdbx_description
1 polymer ?
#
loop_
_entity_poly.entity_id
_entity_poly.type
_entity_poly.pdbx_seq_one_letter_code
_entity_poly.pdbx_strand_id
1 'polypeptide(L)' 'AYNTSKATANSYIITLAHELKSEVILVNCVTSSLTTTKLNGNREGEKTTD' A
#
# COMPACT_ATOMS: atom_id res chain seq x y z
N ALA A 1 -7.04 13.91 -3.83
CA ALA A 1 -5.89 13.89 -2.90
C ALA A 1 -5.50 12.46 -2.52
N TYR A 2 -6.26 11.74 -1.69
CA TYR A 2 -5.87 10.40 -1.19
C TYR A 2 -5.53 9.36 -2.27
N ASN A 3 -6.37 9.20 -3.30
CA ASN A 3 -6.13 8.23 -4.38
C ASN A 3 -4.91 8.61 -5.23
N THR A 4 -4.74 9.91 -5.50
CA THR A 4 -3.55 10.43 -6.20
C THR A 4 -2.29 10.13 -5.39
N SER A 5 -2.30 10.39 -4.08
CA SER A 5 -1.18 10.08 -3.19
C SER A 5 -0.87 8.58 -3.14
N LYS A 6 -1.88 7.70 -3.16
CA LYS A 6 -1.68 6.24 -3.28
C LYS A 6 -1.00 5.85 -4.59
N ALA A 7 -1.41 6.44 -5.72
CA ALA A 7 -0.79 6.17 -7.01
C ALA A 7 0.67 6.66 -7.07
N THR A 8 0.95 7.84 -6.51
CA THR A 8 2.31 8.36 -6.36
C THR A 8 3.17 7.45 -5.49
N ALA A 9 2.64 6.98 -4.35
CA ALA A 9 3.35 6.05 -3.48
C ALA A 9 3.69 4.73 -4.18
N ASN A 10 2.75 4.16 -4.94
CA ASN A 10 3.03 2.95 -5.72
C ASN A 10 4.15 3.16 -6.75
N SER A 11 4.11 4.28 -7.47
CA SER A 11 5.14 4.63 -8.46
C SER A 11 6.51 4.81 -7.82
N TYR A 12 6.56 5.46 -6.65
CA TYR A 12 7.79 5.63 -5.87
C TYR A 12 8.38 4.29 -5.40
N ILE A 13 7.54 3.37 -4.92
CA ILE A 13 7.97 2.05 -4.46
C ILE A 13 8.57 1.22 -5.62
N ILE A 14 8.04 1.35 -6.84
CA ILE A 14 8.62 0.70 -8.03
C ILE A 14 10.03 1.24 -8.31
N THR A 15 10.22 2.56 -8.25
CA THR A 15 11.54 3.17 -8.41
C THR A 15 12.52 2.69 -7.32
N LEU A 16 12.06 2.69 -6.06
CA LEU A 16 12.87 2.22 -4.93
C LEU A 16 13.26 0.75 -5.07
N ALA A 17 12.33 -0.10 -5.54
CA ALA A 17 12.60 -1.52 -5.78
C ALA A 17 13.66 -1.73 -6.87
N HIS A 18 13.71 -0.85 -7.87
CA HIS A 18 14.76 -0.89 -8.90
C HIS A 18 16.12 -0.46 -8.34
N GLU A 19 16.16 0.60 -7.53
CA GLU A 19 17.39 1.11 -6.92
C GLU A 19 18.02 0.10 -5.95
N LEU A 20 17.21 -0.53 -5.11
CA LEU A 20 17.67 -1.46 -4.07
C LEU A 20 17.89 -2.90 -4.57
N LYS A 21 17.67 -3.15 -5.86
CA LYS A 21 17.81 -4.49 -6.46
C LYS A 21 19.25 -5.00 -6.38
N SER A 22 20.25 -4.11 -6.46
CA SER A 22 21.68 -4.45 -6.34
C SER A 22 22.04 -4.94 -4.94
N GLU A 23 21.32 -4.48 -3.92
CA GLU A 23 21.49 -4.88 -2.52
C GLU A 23 20.66 -6.13 -2.17
N VAL A 24 19.98 -6.74 -3.16
CA VAL A 24 19.11 -7.91 -2.99
C VAL A 24 17.94 -7.62 -2.03
N ILE A 25 17.55 -6.35 -1.91
CA ILE A 25 16.41 -5.93 -1.10
C ILE A 25 15.16 -5.87 -1.98
N LEU A 26 14.10 -6.57 -1.56
CA LEU A 26 12.82 -6.59 -2.24
C LEU A 26 11.85 -5.65 -1.54
N VAL A 27 11.20 -4.76 -2.30
CA VAL A 27 10.20 -3.81 -1.79
C VAL A 27 8.89 -4.00 -2.54
N ASN A 28 7.77 -3.91 -1.83
CA ASN A 28 6.43 -3.99 -2.40
C ASN A 28 5.48 -2.98 -1.75
N CYS A 29 4.48 -2.51 -2.50
CA CYS A 29 3.39 -1.70 -2.00
C CYS A 29 2.17 -2.60 -1.74
N VAL A 30 1.90 -2.90 -0.47
CA VAL A 30 0.76 -3.77 -0.09
C VAL A 30 -0.49 -2.90 0.10
N THR A 31 -1.51 -3.16 -0.72
CA THR A 31 -2.83 -2.55 -0.53
C THR A 31 -3.68 -3.43 0.37
N SER A 32 -3.82 -3.03 1.64
CA SER A 32 -4.75 -3.72 2.53
C SER A 32 -6.19 -3.55 2.03
N SER A 33 -7.01 -4.58 2.22
CA SER A 33 -8.47 -4.46 2.16
C SER A 33 -8.96 -3.40 3.16
N LEU A 34 -10.26 -3.09 3.14
CA LEU A 34 -10.84 -2.15 4.09
C LEU A 34 -10.59 -2.63 5.52
N THR A 35 -9.78 -1.90 6.29
CA THR A 35 -9.45 -2.21 7.69
C THR A 35 -10.17 -1.25 8.64
N THR A 36 -10.69 -1.75 9.76
CA THR A 36 -11.32 -0.92 10.79
C THR A 36 -10.29 0.02 11.40
N THR A 37 -10.37 1.31 11.08
CA THR A 37 -9.38 2.30 11.50
C THR A 37 -10.05 3.65 11.79
N LYS A 38 -9.37 4.53 12.54
CA LYS A 38 -9.88 5.90 12.71
C LYS A 38 -10.03 6.65 11.38
N LEU A 39 -9.22 6.31 10.37
CA LEU A 39 -9.26 6.94 9.04
C LEU A 39 -10.57 6.68 8.31
N ASN A 40 -11.22 5.53 8.54
CA ASN A 40 -12.50 5.18 7.94
C ASN A 40 -13.69 5.34 8.91
N GLY A 41 -13.52 6.09 10.01
CA GLY A 41 -14.57 6.29 11.02
C GLY A 41 -14.86 5.05 11.88
N ASN A 42 -13.88 4.15 12.02
CA ASN A 42 -14.04 2.82 12.62
C ASN A 42 -15.14 1.98 11.94
N ARG A 43 -15.38 2.20 10.64
CA ARG A 43 -16.25 1.34 9.85
C ARG A 43 -15.66 -0.07 9.85
N GLU A 44 -16.52 -1.06 10.11
CA GLU A 44 -16.12 -2.46 10.13
C GLU A 44 -15.41 -2.84 8.83
N GLY A 45 -14.22 -3.41 8.98
CA GLY A 45 -13.38 -3.82 7.88
C GLY A 45 -14.03 -4.91 7.04
N GLU A 46 -13.71 -4.91 5.75
CA GLU A 46 -14.13 -5.96 4.84
C GLU A 46 -13.20 -7.16 5.04
N LYS A 47 -13.77 -8.27 5.52
CA LYS A 47 -13.10 -9.56 5.51
C LYS A 47 -13.44 -10.23 4.19
N THR A 48 -12.43 -10.55 3.39
CA THR A 48 -12.59 -11.55 2.33
C THR A 48 -12.99 -12.85 3.03
N THR A 49 -14.24 -13.29 2.85
CA THR A 49 -14.63 -14.66 3.22
C THR A 49 -13.90 -15.60 2.28
N ASP A 50 -13.11 -16.51 2.85
CA ASP A 50 -12.57 -17.69 2.16
C ASP A 50 -13.71 -18.59 1.66
#